data_AF-A0A969NVW8-F1
#
_entry.id   AF-A0A969NVW8-F1
#
_cell.length_a   1.000
_cell.length_b   1.000
_cell.length_c   1.000
_cell.angle_alpha   90.00
_cell.angle_beta   90.00
_cell.angle_gamma   90.00
#
_symmetry.space_group_name_H-M   'P 1'
#
loop_
_entity.id
_entity.type
_entity.pdbx_description
1 polymer ?
#
loop_
_entity_poly.entity_id
_entity_poly.type
_entity_poly.pdbx_seq_one_letter_code
_entity_poly.pdbx_strand_id
1 'polypeptide(L)'
;MPDFWGGYQVEFKIIEAQKYDELQLNLDNLRRNATTIGSEQQRTFKIDISKHEYCDSKEELELDDYIIYVYTLPMILIEKLRALCQQMPEYPLRGKGRARARDVFDIYSIITEKSVDIASSENQELFKSIFSAKEVPLSLLSGIKKQREFHRPDWAAVEQSVSTSLKSFDFYYDFLEELVENLKSLGIE
;
A
#
# COMPACT_ATOMS: atom_id res chain seq x y z
N MET A 1 14.62 4.12 -16.86
CA MET A 1 14.12 3.99 -15.48
C MET A 1 15.33 3.90 -14.58
N PRO A 2 15.41 4.66 -13.49
CA PRO A 2 16.50 4.54 -12.53
C PRO A 2 16.54 3.14 -11.89
N ASP A 3 17.72 2.69 -11.46
CA ASP A 3 17.91 1.35 -10.89
C ASP A 3 17.12 1.13 -9.58
N PHE A 4 16.86 2.22 -8.85
CA PHE A 4 16.06 2.20 -7.62
C PHE A 4 14.55 2.05 -7.87
N TRP A 5 14.09 2.26 -9.11
CA TRP A 5 12.68 2.34 -9.46
C TRP A 5 12.17 1.03 -10.09
N GLY A 6 10.97 0.62 -9.68
CA GLY A 6 10.31 -0.60 -10.16
C GLY A 6 10.36 -1.75 -9.15
N GLY A 7 10.19 -2.95 -9.66
CA GLY A 7 10.01 -4.15 -8.85
C GLY A 7 9.95 -5.42 -9.71
N TYR A 8 9.68 -6.53 -9.06
CA TYR A 8 9.37 -7.80 -9.71
C TYR A 8 7.94 -8.19 -9.36
N GLN A 9 7.26 -8.81 -10.31
CA GLN A 9 5.96 -9.43 -10.08
C GLN A 9 6.11 -10.92 -10.36
N VAL A 10 5.71 -11.75 -9.41
CA VAL A 10 5.67 -13.20 -9.54
C VAL A 10 4.20 -13.62 -9.59
N GLU A 11 3.80 -14.27 -10.67
CA GLU A 11 2.47 -14.86 -10.80
C GLU A 11 2.59 -16.38 -10.98
N PHE A 12 1.86 -17.13 -10.15
CA PHE A 12 1.84 -18.59 -10.26
C PHE A 12 0.49 -19.17 -9.82
N LYS A 13 0.28 -20.44 -10.11
CA LYS A 13 -0.90 -21.20 -9.66
C LYS A 13 -0.44 -22.36 -8.78
N ILE A 14 -1.26 -22.70 -7.80
CA ILE A 14 -1.00 -23.83 -6.89
C ILE A 14 -1.94 -24.96 -7.29
N ILE A 15 -1.46 -26.20 -7.23
CA ILE A 15 -2.27 -27.40 -7.41
C ILE A 15 -1.80 -28.47 -6.43
N GLU A 16 -2.73 -29.29 -5.94
CA GLU A 16 -2.40 -30.45 -5.10
C GLU A 16 -1.51 -31.44 -5.85
N ALA A 17 -0.49 -31.99 -5.17
CA ALA A 17 0.48 -32.90 -5.77
C ALA A 17 -0.17 -34.13 -6.42
N GLN A 18 -1.16 -34.73 -5.75
CA GLN A 18 -1.89 -35.89 -6.31
C GLN A 18 -2.58 -35.56 -7.64
N LYS A 19 -3.26 -34.40 -7.72
CA LYS A 19 -3.91 -33.95 -8.96
C LYS A 19 -2.89 -33.62 -10.05
N TYR A 20 -1.71 -33.13 -9.69
CA TYR A 20 -0.64 -32.89 -10.64
C TYR A 20 -0.17 -34.19 -11.30
N ASP A 21 0.03 -35.24 -10.50
CA ASP A 21 0.45 -36.57 -10.97
C ASP A 21 -0.61 -37.22 -11.88
N GLU A 22 -1.89 -37.10 -11.51
CA GLU A 22 -3.02 -37.61 -12.30
C GLU A 22 -3.16 -36.92 -13.65
N LEU A 23 -2.90 -35.60 -13.71
CA LEU A 23 -3.08 -34.79 -14.91
C LEU A 23 -1.88 -34.80 -15.87
N GLN A 24 -0.79 -35.51 -15.51
CA GLN A 24 0.36 -35.84 -16.38
C GLN A 24 0.84 -34.69 -17.27
N LEU A 25 1.07 -33.51 -16.70
CA LEU A 25 1.57 -32.32 -17.41
C LEU A 25 0.62 -31.70 -18.46
N ASN A 26 -0.65 -32.08 -18.51
CA ASN A 26 -1.64 -31.38 -19.34
C ASN A 26 -1.90 -29.98 -18.76
N LEU A 27 -1.20 -28.97 -19.29
CA LEU A 27 -1.21 -27.60 -18.78
C LEU A 27 -2.62 -26.99 -18.69
N ASP A 28 -3.49 -27.24 -19.65
CA ASP A 28 -4.85 -26.69 -19.64
C ASP A 28 -5.72 -27.33 -18.56
N ASN A 29 -5.53 -28.62 -18.29
CA ASN A 29 -6.18 -29.28 -17.17
C ASN A 29 -5.60 -28.82 -15.83
N LEU A 30 -4.28 -28.68 -15.71
CA LEU A 30 -3.63 -28.16 -14.50
C LEU A 30 -4.13 -26.75 -14.16
N ARG A 31 -4.25 -25.87 -15.16
CA ARG A 31 -4.74 -24.48 -14.97
C ARG A 31 -6.20 -24.40 -14.55
N ARG A 32 -7.05 -25.30 -15.06
CA ARG A 32 -8.48 -25.38 -14.72
C ARG A 32 -8.72 -25.98 -13.34
N ASN A 33 -7.85 -26.87 -12.90
CA ASN A 33 -7.92 -27.55 -11.61
C ASN A 33 -7.02 -26.92 -10.53
N ALA A 34 -6.39 -25.79 -10.83
CA ALA A 34 -5.63 -25.03 -9.85
C ALA A 34 -6.50 -24.63 -8.65
N THR A 35 -5.89 -24.67 -7.47
CA THR A 35 -6.50 -24.30 -6.20
C THR A 35 -7.03 -22.87 -6.26
N THR A 36 -8.26 -22.68 -5.81
CA THR A 36 -8.84 -21.35 -5.62
C THR A 36 -8.24 -20.73 -4.37
N ILE A 37 -7.78 -19.48 -4.49
CA ILE A 37 -7.13 -18.70 -3.45
C ILE A 37 -7.95 -17.43 -3.18
N GLY A 38 -7.93 -16.98 -1.92
CA GLY A 38 -8.59 -15.76 -1.48
C GLY A 38 -10.13 -15.81 -1.54
N SER A 39 -10.76 -14.72 -1.11
CA SER A 39 -12.22 -14.57 -1.06
C SER A 39 -12.87 -14.42 -2.44
N GLU A 40 -12.11 -14.03 -3.46
CA GLU A 40 -12.60 -13.78 -4.82
C GLU A 40 -12.54 -15.03 -5.75
N GLN A 41 -12.28 -16.22 -5.20
CA GLN A 41 -12.12 -17.46 -5.98
C GLN A 41 -11.08 -17.36 -7.11
N GLN A 42 -10.06 -16.51 -6.92
CA GLN A 42 -8.96 -16.35 -7.88
C GLN A 42 -8.17 -17.67 -7.94
N ARG A 43 -7.48 -17.92 -9.05
CA ARG A 43 -6.60 -19.11 -9.19
C ARG A 43 -5.13 -18.76 -9.43
N THR A 44 -4.82 -17.46 -9.53
CA THR A 44 -3.47 -16.96 -9.78
C THR A 44 -3.01 -16.20 -8.55
N PHE A 45 -2.02 -16.74 -7.86
CA PHE A 45 -1.34 -16.07 -6.76
C PHE A 45 -0.39 -15.03 -7.34
N LYS A 46 -0.38 -13.84 -6.73
CA LYS A 46 0.44 -12.71 -7.16
C LYS A 46 1.29 -12.21 -6.00
N ILE A 47 2.57 -12.01 -6.26
CA ILE A 47 3.52 -11.42 -5.32
C ILE A 47 4.17 -10.24 -6.03
N ASP A 48 4.03 -9.06 -5.44
CA ASP A 48 4.74 -7.85 -5.86
C ASP A 48 5.94 -7.62 -4.94
N ILE A 49 7.13 -7.48 -5.53
CA ILE A 49 8.39 -7.26 -4.83
C ILE A 49 8.93 -5.90 -5.26
N SER A 50 8.78 -4.90 -4.40
CA SER A 50 9.35 -3.58 -4.62
C SER A 50 10.87 -3.59 -4.37
N LYS A 51 11.63 -2.92 -5.24
CA LYS A 51 13.08 -2.73 -5.01
C LYS A 51 13.34 -1.50 -4.15
N HIS A 52 14.39 -1.56 -3.33
CA HIS A 52 14.92 -0.40 -2.59
C HIS A 52 13.86 0.32 -1.72
N GLU A 53 12.95 -0.42 -1.10
CA GLU A 53 12.12 0.13 -0.01
C GLU A 53 12.95 0.20 1.28
N TYR A 54 12.56 1.11 2.18
CA TYR A 54 13.09 1.12 3.54
C TYR A 54 12.47 -0.04 4.35
N CYS A 55 13.31 -0.96 4.82
CA CYS A 55 12.88 -2.19 5.52
C CYS A 55 13.64 -2.44 6.83
N ASP A 56 14.34 -1.43 7.35
CA ASP A 56 15.18 -1.58 8.55
C ASP A 56 14.31 -1.78 9.79
N SER A 57 13.28 -0.96 9.93
CA SER A 57 12.21 -1.17 10.91
C SER A 57 11.31 -2.32 10.42
N LYS A 58 11.02 -3.29 11.29
CA LYS A 58 10.06 -4.38 11.03
C LYS A 58 9.66 -5.06 12.33
N GLU A 59 8.48 -5.65 12.33
CA GLU A 59 7.95 -6.43 13.45
C GLU A 59 8.02 -7.92 13.09
N GLU A 60 8.44 -8.72 14.05
CA GLU A 60 8.38 -10.18 13.97
C GLU A 60 7.00 -10.65 14.44
N LEU A 61 6.30 -11.40 13.61
CA LEU A 61 4.99 -11.98 13.92
C LEU A 61 5.00 -13.47 13.66
N GLU A 62 4.27 -14.22 14.49
CA GLU A 62 3.97 -15.62 14.27
C GLU A 62 2.67 -15.74 13.49
N LEU A 63 2.73 -16.35 12.31
CA LEU A 63 1.58 -16.69 11.48
C LEU A 63 1.55 -18.21 11.29
N ASP A 64 0.60 -18.85 11.96
CA ASP A 64 0.56 -20.30 12.13
C ASP A 64 1.89 -20.80 12.74
N ASP A 65 2.63 -21.67 12.06
CA ASP A 65 3.94 -22.18 12.51
C ASP A 65 5.12 -21.43 11.86
N TYR A 66 4.88 -20.25 11.26
CA TYR A 66 5.90 -19.48 10.54
C TYR A 66 6.15 -18.13 11.19
N ILE A 67 7.43 -17.78 11.30
CA ILE A 67 7.86 -16.42 11.64
C ILE A 67 7.86 -15.59 10.36
N ILE A 68 7.09 -14.50 10.35
CA ILE A 68 7.06 -13.51 9.28
C ILE A 68 7.53 -12.15 9.79
N TYR A 69 8.10 -11.37 8.89
CA TYR A 69 8.47 -9.98 9.15
C TYR A 69 7.54 -9.04 8.41
N VAL A 70 6.92 -8.12 9.14
CA VAL A 70 5.99 -7.14 8.58
C VAL A 70 6.43 -5.72 8.88
N TYR A 71 5.93 -4.78 8.09
CA TYR A 71 6.12 -3.35 8.39
C TYR A 71 5.35 -2.97 9.65
N THR A 72 5.95 -2.09 10.45
CA THR A 72 5.27 -1.46 11.58
C THR A 72 4.10 -0.61 11.05
N LEU A 73 3.10 -0.32 11.89
CA LEU A 73 1.99 0.55 11.48
C LEU A 73 2.44 1.96 11.03
N PRO A 74 3.41 2.64 11.70
CA PRO A 74 3.98 3.89 11.21
C PRO A 74 4.56 3.78 9.79
N MET A 75 5.29 2.71 9.49
CA MET A 75 5.84 2.49 8.15
C MET A 75 4.75 2.37 7.10
N ILE A 76 3.72 1.54 7.36
CA ILE A 76 2.60 1.36 6.43
C ILE A 76 1.92 2.71 6.15
N LEU A 77 1.72 3.53 7.18
CA LEU A 77 1.09 4.83 7.03
C LEU A 77 1.95 5.81 6.21
N ILE A 78 3.25 5.93 6.53
CA ILE A 78 4.17 6.83 5.82
C ILE A 78 4.32 6.39 4.35
N GLU A 79 4.38 5.09 4.10
CA GLU A 79 4.37 4.51 2.75
C GLU A 79 3.13 4.93 1.95
N LYS A 80 1.96 4.94 2.57
CA LYS A 80 0.71 5.41 1.94
C LYS A 80 0.77 6.89 1.61
N LEU A 81 1.26 7.73 2.53
CA LEU A 81 1.48 9.16 2.27
C LEU A 81 2.48 9.39 1.12
N ARG A 82 3.60 8.65 1.12
CA ARG A 82 4.58 8.65 0.03
C ARG A 82 3.95 8.26 -1.31
N ALA A 83 3.13 7.21 -1.31
CA ALA A 83 2.47 6.71 -2.52
C ALA A 83 1.43 7.69 -3.08
N LEU A 84 0.71 8.44 -2.24
CA LEU A 84 -0.16 9.56 -2.65
C LEU A 84 0.67 10.66 -3.34
N CYS A 85 1.78 11.07 -2.72
CA CYS A 85 2.72 12.06 -3.30
C CYS A 85 3.26 11.64 -4.67
N GLN A 86 3.55 10.35 -4.87
CA GLN A 86 4.00 9.83 -6.17
C GLN A 86 2.95 9.91 -7.29
N GLN A 87 1.68 10.15 -6.94
CA GLN A 87 0.64 10.39 -7.94
C GLN A 87 0.58 11.84 -8.42
N MET A 88 1.42 12.73 -7.89
CA MET A 88 1.48 14.14 -8.28
C MET A 88 2.25 14.33 -9.59
N PRO A 89 1.75 15.16 -10.53
CA PRO A 89 2.50 15.54 -11.74
C PRO A 89 3.94 16.02 -11.48
N GLU A 90 4.17 16.62 -10.32
CA GLU A 90 5.45 17.12 -9.84
C GLU A 90 6.47 16.01 -9.55
N TYR A 91 6.02 14.76 -9.37
CA TYR A 91 6.91 13.62 -9.18
C TYR A 91 7.38 13.05 -10.53
N PRO A 92 8.69 13.10 -10.86
CA PRO A 92 9.20 12.85 -12.21
C PRO A 92 9.04 11.41 -12.69
N LEU A 93 9.02 10.44 -11.77
CA LEU A 93 8.85 9.02 -12.08
C LEU A 93 7.38 8.57 -12.06
N ARG A 94 6.45 9.54 -11.97
CA ARG A 94 5.02 9.25 -12.09
C ARG A 94 4.74 8.68 -13.47
N GLY A 95 4.16 7.47 -13.49
CA GLY A 95 3.59 6.89 -14.70
C GLY A 95 2.29 7.60 -15.12
N LYS A 96 1.25 6.86 -15.49
CA LYS A 96 -0.07 7.46 -15.80
C LYS A 96 -0.78 8.09 -14.60
N GLY A 97 -0.23 7.94 -13.39
CA GLY A 97 -0.95 8.18 -12.14
C GLY A 97 -2.06 7.15 -11.93
N ARG A 98 -2.31 6.80 -10.68
CA ARG A 98 -3.45 5.97 -10.29
C ARG A 98 -4.13 6.63 -9.09
N ALA A 99 -5.45 6.69 -9.10
CA ALA A 99 -6.21 7.06 -7.92
C ALA A 99 -5.93 6.05 -6.79
N ARG A 100 -5.99 6.50 -5.54
CA ARG A 100 -5.58 5.74 -4.35
C ARG A 100 -6.51 6.04 -3.18
N ALA A 101 -7.83 6.01 -3.43
CA ALA A 101 -8.82 6.37 -2.41
C ALA A 101 -8.73 5.44 -1.18
N ARG A 102 -8.35 4.17 -1.40
CA ARG A 102 -8.10 3.21 -0.32
C ARG A 102 -7.00 3.66 0.64
N ASP A 103 -5.93 4.29 0.15
CA ASP A 103 -4.86 4.78 1.03
C ASP A 103 -5.36 5.90 1.95
N VAL A 104 -6.27 6.76 1.47
CA VAL A 104 -6.92 7.80 2.29
C VAL A 104 -7.70 7.18 3.45
N PHE A 105 -8.47 6.12 3.18
CA PHE A 105 -9.21 5.37 4.20
C PHE A 105 -8.29 4.64 5.17
N ASP A 106 -7.25 3.96 4.67
CA ASP A 106 -6.33 3.19 5.50
C ASP A 106 -5.52 4.09 6.44
N ILE A 107 -5.11 5.29 6.00
CA ILE A 107 -4.43 6.29 6.84
C ILE A 107 -5.31 6.66 8.05
N TYR A 108 -6.59 7.00 7.79
CA TYR A 108 -7.55 7.30 8.86
C TYR A 108 -7.70 6.12 9.81
N SER A 109 -7.88 4.91 9.26
CA SER A 109 -8.13 3.70 10.05
C SER A 109 -6.94 3.35 10.94
N ILE A 110 -5.72 3.45 10.42
CA ILE A 110 -4.49 3.20 11.19
C ILE A 110 -4.35 4.21 12.33
N ILE A 111 -4.54 5.51 12.09
CA ILE A 111 -4.38 6.52 13.16
C ILE A 111 -5.46 6.36 14.21
N THR A 112 -6.72 6.27 13.80
CA THR A 112 -7.85 6.36 14.74
C THR A 112 -8.16 5.04 15.43
N GLU A 113 -8.09 3.92 14.72
CA GLU A 113 -8.44 2.61 15.29
C GLU A 113 -7.25 1.92 15.97
N LYS A 114 -6.02 2.24 15.55
CA LYS A 114 -4.80 1.66 16.14
C LYS A 114 -4.01 2.64 17.01
N SER A 115 -4.50 3.87 17.17
CA SER A 115 -3.91 4.90 18.05
C SER A 115 -2.43 5.19 17.74
N VAL A 116 -2.09 5.27 16.45
CA VAL A 116 -0.72 5.54 16.00
C VAL A 116 -0.46 7.04 15.99
N ASP A 117 0.51 7.49 16.78
CA ASP A 117 1.02 8.87 16.73
C ASP A 117 2.14 8.99 15.69
N ILE A 118 1.78 9.40 14.47
CA ILE A 118 2.75 9.59 13.39
C ILE A 118 3.51 10.94 13.48
N ALA A 119 3.09 11.82 14.37
CA ALA A 119 3.70 13.14 14.58
C ALA A 119 4.87 13.11 15.59
N SER A 120 5.25 11.94 16.09
CA SER A 120 6.36 11.78 17.03
C SER A 120 7.72 12.13 16.41
N SER A 121 8.69 12.50 17.25
CA SER A 121 10.06 12.79 16.82
C SER A 121 10.76 11.58 16.17
N GLU A 122 10.47 10.37 16.64
CA GLU A 122 10.98 9.12 16.06
C GLU A 122 10.54 8.95 14.60
N ASN A 123 9.29 9.34 14.30
CA ASN A 123 8.74 9.22 12.96
C ASN A 123 9.33 10.24 11.97
N GLN A 124 9.94 11.34 12.41
CA GLN A 124 10.55 12.32 11.50
C GLN A 124 11.69 11.70 10.67
N GLU A 125 12.55 10.90 11.29
CA GLU A 125 13.61 10.19 10.57
C GLU A 125 13.04 9.06 9.70
N LEU A 126 11.95 8.44 10.14
CA LEU A 126 11.26 7.43 9.35
C LEU A 126 10.65 8.01 8.07
N PHE A 127 10.04 9.19 8.14
CA PHE A 127 9.56 9.95 6.97
C PHE A 127 10.70 10.19 5.98
N LYS A 128 11.83 10.73 6.44
CA LYS A 128 13.01 10.98 5.58
C LYS A 128 13.50 9.70 4.92
N SER A 129 13.61 8.62 5.69
CA SER A 129 14.14 7.34 5.22
C SER A 129 13.22 6.71 4.16
N ILE A 130 11.91 6.66 4.43
CA ILE A 130 10.92 6.11 3.49
C ILE A 130 10.81 6.97 2.22
N PHE A 131 10.71 8.29 2.34
CA PHE A 131 10.57 9.18 1.19
C PHE A 131 11.84 9.17 0.32
N SER A 132 13.02 9.21 0.93
CA SER A 132 14.31 9.18 0.20
C SER A 132 14.57 7.86 -0.51
N ALA A 133 14.12 6.73 0.04
CA ALA A 133 14.24 5.41 -0.59
C ALA A 133 13.63 5.36 -2.00
N LYS A 134 12.66 6.23 -2.27
CA LYS A 134 12.01 6.38 -3.60
C LYS A 134 12.20 7.74 -4.23
N GLU A 135 13.14 8.53 -3.74
CA GLU A 135 13.41 9.89 -4.23
C GLU A 135 12.15 10.78 -4.30
N VAL A 136 11.22 10.60 -3.36
CA VAL A 136 10.01 11.42 -3.25
C VAL A 136 10.33 12.60 -2.34
N PRO A 137 10.23 13.87 -2.80
CA PRO A 137 10.43 15.01 -1.93
C PRO A 137 9.32 15.10 -0.87
N LEU A 138 9.68 15.32 0.40
CA LEU A 138 8.72 15.56 1.48
C LEU A 138 7.82 16.77 1.20
N SER A 139 8.31 17.74 0.44
CA SER A 139 7.55 18.93 0.03
C SER A 139 6.29 18.62 -0.77
N LEU A 140 6.22 17.44 -1.37
CA LEU A 140 5.01 16.98 -2.05
C LEU A 140 3.86 16.72 -1.07
N LEU A 141 4.10 16.49 0.22
CA LEU A 141 3.03 16.37 1.22
C LEU A 141 2.08 17.57 1.16
N SER A 142 2.63 18.79 1.04
CA SER A 142 1.84 20.03 0.91
C SER A 142 0.93 20.09 -0.33
N GLY A 143 1.18 19.23 -1.32
CA GLY A 143 0.39 19.08 -2.54
C GLY A 143 -0.86 18.21 -2.37
N ILE A 144 -0.98 17.43 -1.27
CA ILE A 144 -2.07 16.46 -1.08
C ILE A 144 -3.44 17.12 -1.20
N LYS A 145 -3.62 18.33 -0.64
CA LYS A 145 -4.88 19.09 -0.77
C LYS A 145 -5.36 19.33 -2.20
N LYS A 146 -4.46 19.28 -3.20
CA LYS A 146 -4.81 19.49 -4.62
C LYS A 146 -5.23 18.19 -5.33
N GLN A 147 -5.10 17.04 -4.68
CA GLN A 147 -5.33 15.73 -5.30
C GLN A 147 -6.68 15.08 -4.95
N ARG A 148 -7.53 15.76 -4.16
CA ARG A 148 -8.82 15.22 -3.72
C ARG A 148 -9.63 14.63 -4.86
N GLU A 149 -9.89 15.44 -5.89
CA GLU A 149 -10.67 15.01 -7.06
C GLU A 149 -9.95 14.00 -7.95
N PHE A 150 -8.61 13.93 -7.89
CA PHE A 150 -7.85 12.89 -8.58
C PHE A 150 -8.06 11.52 -7.93
N HIS A 151 -8.21 11.46 -6.60
CA HIS A 151 -8.41 10.21 -5.87
C HIS A 151 -9.88 9.78 -5.74
N ARG A 152 -10.82 10.73 -5.73
CA ARG A 152 -12.27 10.48 -5.55
C ARG A 152 -12.85 9.35 -6.43
N PRO A 153 -12.51 9.21 -7.73
CA PRO A 153 -13.14 8.20 -8.59
C PRO A 153 -12.96 6.75 -8.11
N ASP A 154 -11.93 6.48 -7.31
CA ASP A 154 -11.63 5.14 -6.77
C ASP A 154 -12.38 4.84 -5.45
N TRP A 155 -13.15 5.80 -4.93
CA TRP A 155 -13.87 5.62 -3.66
C TRP A 155 -14.91 4.49 -3.70
N ALA A 156 -15.59 4.30 -4.83
CA ALA A 156 -16.58 3.24 -4.99
C ALA A 156 -15.97 1.83 -4.76
N ALA A 157 -14.68 1.63 -5.04
CA ALA A 157 -14.00 0.38 -4.76
C ALA A 157 -13.77 0.16 -3.25
N VAL A 158 -13.57 1.23 -2.48
CA VAL A 158 -13.50 1.16 -1.02
C VAL A 158 -14.87 0.77 -0.45
N GLU A 159 -15.94 1.41 -0.90
CA GLU A 159 -17.31 1.12 -0.47
C GLU A 159 -17.72 -0.34 -0.71
N GLN A 160 -17.25 -0.95 -1.81
CA GLN A 160 -17.54 -2.35 -2.14
C GLN A 160 -16.71 -3.35 -1.32
N SER A 161 -15.56 -2.93 -0.78
CA SER A 161 -14.59 -3.85 -0.15
C SER A 161 -14.59 -3.78 1.39
N VAL A 162 -15.07 -2.68 1.97
CA VAL A 162 -15.12 -2.51 3.42
C VAL A 162 -16.50 -2.90 3.95
N SER A 163 -16.53 -3.79 4.94
CA SER A 163 -17.76 -4.34 5.52
C SER A 163 -18.35 -3.50 6.66
N THR A 164 -17.69 -2.41 7.06
CA THR A 164 -18.10 -1.53 8.15
C THR A 164 -18.86 -0.31 7.62
N SER A 165 -19.57 0.40 8.52
CA SER A 165 -20.24 1.65 8.16
C SER A 165 -19.18 2.70 7.80
N LEU A 166 -19.20 3.12 6.53
CA LEU A 166 -18.30 4.15 6.02
C LEU A 166 -18.91 5.55 6.12
N LYS A 167 -18.05 6.53 6.38
CA LYS A 167 -18.34 7.95 6.14
C LYS A 167 -18.09 8.29 4.66
N SER A 168 -18.39 9.53 4.25
CA SER A 168 -18.11 9.99 2.90
C SER A 168 -16.61 10.07 2.62
N PHE A 169 -16.21 9.97 1.35
CA PHE A 169 -14.83 10.23 0.92
C PHE A 169 -14.29 11.56 1.46
N ASP A 170 -15.11 12.61 1.40
CA ASP A 170 -14.70 13.95 1.86
C ASP A 170 -14.35 13.97 3.34
N PHE A 171 -15.07 13.24 4.19
CA PHE A 171 -14.72 13.15 5.61
C PHE A 171 -13.30 12.59 5.80
N TYR A 172 -12.94 11.52 5.08
CA TYR A 172 -11.62 10.91 5.20
C TYR A 172 -10.52 11.80 4.59
N TYR A 173 -10.86 12.54 3.53
CA TYR A 173 -9.91 13.44 2.89
C TYR A 173 -9.68 14.73 3.70
N ASP A 174 -10.71 15.25 4.35
CA ASP A 174 -10.60 16.38 5.29
C ASP A 174 -9.64 16.01 6.43
N PHE A 175 -9.79 14.81 7.00
CA PHE A 175 -8.85 14.28 8.00
C PHE A 175 -7.41 14.20 7.46
N LEU A 176 -7.23 13.70 6.23
CA LEU A 176 -5.91 13.61 5.60
C LEU A 176 -5.27 15.00 5.41
N GLU A 177 -6.05 16.01 5.02
CA GLU A 177 -5.55 17.39 4.87
C GLU A 177 -5.13 17.97 6.22
N GLU A 178 -5.93 17.79 7.27
CA GLU A 178 -5.57 18.20 8.64
C GLU A 178 -4.29 17.50 9.14
N LEU A 179 -4.17 16.20 8.90
CA LEU A 179 -2.98 15.43 9.25
C LEU A 179 -1.73 16.01 8.59
N VAL A 180 -1.79 16.31 7.30
CA VAL A 180 -0.65 16.84 6.54
C VAL A 180 -0.27 18.25 7.01
N GLU A 181 -1.24 19.12 7.31
CA GLU A 181 -0.94 20.45 7.86
C GLU A 181 -0.32 20.35 9.27
N ASN A 182 -0.74 19.38 10.09
CA ASN A 182 -0.11 19.10 11.38
C ASN A 182 1.34 18.62 11.20
N LEU A 183 1.61 17.68 10.28
CA LEU A 183 2.97 17.21 9.97
C LEU A 183 3.88 18.35 9.50
N LYS A 184 3.35 19.24 8.67
CA LYS A 184 4.05 20.44 8.21
C LYS A 184 4.45 21.34 9.37
N SER A 185 3.56 21.57 10.33
CA SER A 185 3.86 22.38 11.52
C SER A 185 5.00 21.83 12.38
N LEU A 186 5.32 20.54 12.22
CA LEU A 186 6.39 19.82 12.91
C LEU A 186 7.68 19.71 12.06
N GLY A 187 7.73 20.35 10.89
CA GLY A 187 8.89 20.36 10.00
C GLY A 187 9.00 19.13 9.09
N ILE A 188 7.92 18.36 8.93
CA ILE A 188 7.84 17.24 7.98
C ILE A 188 7.23 17.77 6.67
N GLU A 189 8.07 18.42 5.86
CA GLU A 189 7.73 19.04 4.56
C GLU A 189 8.94 19.13 3.62
#